data_AF-A0A3M1C575-F1
#
_entry.id   AF-A0A3M1C575-F1
#
_cell.length_a   1.000
_cell.length_b   1.000
_cell.length_c   1.000
_cell.angle_alpha   90.00
_cell.angle_beta   90.00
_cell.angle_gamma   90.00
#
_symmetry.space_group_name_H-M   'P 1'
#
loop_
_entity.id
_entity.type
_entity.pdbx_description
1 polymer ?
#
loop_
_entity_poly.entity_id
_entity_poly.type
_entity_poly.pdbx_seq_one_letter_code
_entity_poly.pdbx_strand_id
1 'polypeptide(L)'
;MTDCWRLDDGRQSLVLGLREGGLAEVLYWGARLPDGEDLAALAAAGEADVTGGMLDANPPLSICPESARSFPGQPGMRLRAADDGRPLAPDFRLVEAAEEGPGQVAFLWRDASLGVAYGARFAIDAETHMIEARAWLESERPVLLDWLAAPVFPAPQEAVDMIDFAGRWCGEFQPVRSPWSAGIRLRDNRTGRTGHEHFPALIVPGRGATNTAGNAWAFHYGWSGGHGMVAEELPDGRRQVQFGHAPGTETAPLTRFET
;
A
#
# COMPACT_ATOMS: atom_id res chain seq x y z
N MET A 1 -4.84 22.29 -4.21
CA MET A 1 -3.95 21.98 -5.35
C MET A 1 -3.26 20.68 -5.00
N THR A 2 -3.18 19.72 -5.93
CA THR A 2 -2.59 18.41 -5.66
C THR A 2 -1.17 18.40 -6.19
N ASP A 3 -0.19 18.25 -5.31
CA ASP A 3 1.19 18.06 -5.74
C ASP A 3 1.35 16.63 -6.26
N CYS A 4 2.03 16.46 -7.38
CA CYS A 4 2.18 15.17 -8.04
C CYS A 4 3.64 14.85 -8.30
N TRP A 5 4.03 13.61 -8.03
CA TRP A 5 5.33 13.04 -8.35
C TRP A 5 5.12 11.92 -9.35
N ARG A 6 5.90 11.94 -10.42
CA ARG A 6 5.80 10.99 -11.51
C ARG A 6 7.13 10.26 -11.66
N LEU A 7 7.07 8.93 -11.58
CA LEU A 7 8.18 8.04 -11.83
C LEU A 7 7.87 7.29 -13.13
N ASP A 8 8.80 7.33 -14.08
CA ASP A 8 8.68 6.65 -15.36
C ASP A 8 9.85 5.69 -15.58
N ASP A 9 9.57 4.62 -16.31
CA ASP A 9 10.58 3.97 -17.14
C ASP A 9 10.09 3.87 -18.60
N GLY A 10 10.70 2.99 -19.40
CA GLY A 10 10.28 2.77 -20.79
C GLY A 10 8.97 2.01 -20.97
N ARG A 11 8.36 1.48 -19.90
CA ARG A 11 7.22 0.55 -19.93
C ARG A 11 6.02 1.03 -19.13
N GLN A 12 6.25 1.70 -18.01
CA GLN A 12 5.22 2.07 -17.05
C GLN A 12 5.45 3.44 -16.43
N SER A 13 4.38 3.97 -15.84
CA SER A 13 4.40 5.18 -15.02
C SER A 13 3.73 4.89 -13.68
N LEU A 14 4.33 5.42 -12.61
CA LEU A 14 3.73 5.54 -11.28
C LEU A 14 3.54 7.02 -10.98
N VAL A 15 2.31 7.42 -10.69
CA VAL A 15 1.99 8.79 -10.27
C VAL A 15 1.51 8.76 -8.83
N LEU A 16 2.22 9.49 -7.97
CA LEU A 16 1.87 9.71 -6.59
C LEU A 16 1.32 11.13 -6.45
N GLY A 17 0.17 11.27 -5.82
CA GLY A 17 -0.48 12.55 -5.57
C GLY A 17 -0.56 12.83 -4.08
N LEU A 18 -0.31 14.07 -3.69
CA LEU A 18 -0.50 14.52 -2.32
C LEU A 18 -1.60 15.59 -2.30
N ARG A 19 -2.73 15.23 -1.70
CA ARG A 19 -3.77 16.20 -1.35
C ARG A 19 -3.46 16.86 -0.02
N GLU A 20 -3.95 18.08 0.15
CA GLU A 20 -3.61 18.92 1.30
C GLU A 20 -3.87 18.20 2.64
N GLY A 21 -2.83 18.13 3.47
CA GLY A 21 -2.93 17.65 4.84
C GLY A 21 -3.17 16.15 5.00
N GLY A 22 -2.76 15.31 4.04
CA GLY A 22 -2.77 13.85 4.16
C GLY A 22 -1.43 13.20 3.76
N LEU A 23 -1.44 11.86 3.69
CA LEU A 23 -0.38 11.07 3.08
C LEU A 23 -0.56 11.00 1.56
N ALA A 24 0.50 10.64 0.84
CA ALA A 24 0.46 10.48 -0.61
C ALA A 24 -0.47 9.33 -1.03
N GLU A 25 -0.99 9.38 -2.25
CA GLU A 25 -1.89 8.40 -2.85
C GLU A 25 -1.32 7.95 -4.19
N VAL A 26 -1.48 6.66 -4.52
CA VAL A 26 -1.18 6.19 -5.87
C VAL A 26 -2.34 6.59 -6.79
N LEU A 27 -2.13 7.63 -7.59
CA LEU A 27 -3.13 8.12 -8.55
C LEU A 27 -3.15 7.27 -9.82
N TYR A 28 -1.99 6.75 -10.22
CA TYR A 28 -1.85 5.93 -11.42
C TYR A 28 -0.71 4.95 -11.28
N TRP A 29 -0.95 3.71 -11.70
CA TRP A 29 0.08 2.71 -11.95
C TRP A 29 -0.33 1.87 -13.15
N GLY A 30 0.40 2.01 -14.24
CA GLY A 30 0.07 1.33 -15.49
C GLY A 30 1.07 1.64 -16.60
N ALA A 31 0.64 1.47 -17.84
CA ALA A 31 1.45 1.75 -19.02
C ALA A 31 2.05 3.17 -19.00
N ARG A 32 3.22 3.33 -19.63
CA ARG A 32 3.91 4.61 -19.65
C ARG A 32 3.03 5.73 -20.20
N LEU A 33 2.85 6.78 -19.41
CA LEU A 33 2.13 7.98 -19.80
C LEU A 33 2.95 8.81 -20.81
N PRO A 34 2.30 9.59 -21.70
CA PRO A 34 2.99 10.57 -22.54
C PRO A 34 3.76 11.59 -21.70
N ASP A 35 4.90 12.11 -22.18
CA ASP A 35 5.76 13.03 -21.40
C ASP A 35 5.03 14.32 -20.99
N GLY A 36 4.08 14.79 -21.79
CA GLY A 36 3.28 15.99 -21.53
C GLY A 36 1.93 15.74 -20.85
N GLU A 37 1.73 14.57 -20.24
CA GLU A 37 0.49 14.25 -19.52
C GLU A 37 0.20 15.27 -18.41
N ASP A 38 -1.04 15.73 -18.32
CA ASP A 38 -1.48 16.69 -17.31
C ASP A 38 -1.81 15.96 -16.00
N LEU A 39 -0.85 15.94 -15.08
CA LEU A 39 -1.01 15.26 -13.79
C LEU A 39 -2.06 15.90 -12.90
N ALA A 40 -2.34 17.21 -13.06
CA ALA A 40 -3.39 17.87 -12.31
C ALA A 40 -4.77 17.41 -12.81
N ALA A 41 -4.93 17.29 -14.13
CA ALA A 41 -6.14 16.71 -14.73
C ALA A 41 -6.32 15.23 -14.33
N LEU A 42 -5.23 14.44 -14.31
CA LEU A 42 -5.25 13.06 -13.83
C LEU A 42 -5.69 12.95 -12.37
N ALA A 43 -5.13 13.80 -11.50
CA ALA A 43 -5.53 13.85 -10.08
C ALA A 43 -7.00 14.21 -9.92
N ALA A 44 -7.49 15.21 -10.66
CA ALA A 44 -8.89 15.63 -10.63
C ALA A 44 -9.85 14.54 -11.15
N ALA A 45 -9.45 13.79 -12.17
CA ALA A 45 -10.25 12.69 -12.72
C ALA A 45 -10.45 11.52 -11.75
N GLY A 46 -9.56 11.37 -10.76
CA GLY A 46 -9.65 10.35 -9.71
C GLY A 46 -10.49 10.77 -8.50
N GLU A 47 -11.00 12.00 -8.45
CA GLU A 47 -11.84 12.47 -7.33
C GLU A 47 -13.23 11.84 -7.40
N ALA A 48 -13.62 11.17 -6.31
CA ALA A 48 -14.95 10.58 -6.19
C ALA A 48 -15.94 11.61 -5.67
N ASP A 49 -17.12 11.68 -6.31
CA ASP A 49 -18.22 12.52 -5.87
C ASP A 49 -18.66 12.18 -4.44
N VAL A 50 -19.01 13.22 -3.67
CA VAL A 50 -19.69 13.06 -2.38
C VAL A 50 -21.18 12.93 -2.66
N THR A 51 -21.75 11.77 -2.35
CA THR A 51 -23.18 11.48 -2.57
C THR A 51 -23.97 11.55 -1.25
N GLY A 52 -25.31 11.54 -1.31
CA GLY A 52 -26.16 11.70 -0.14
C GLY A 52 -25.94 10.60 0.91
N GLY A 53 -25.59 11.00 2.15
CA GLY A 53 -25.35 10.10 3.28
C GLY A 53 -23.87 9.77 3.56
N MET A 54 -22.94 10.37 2.81
CA MET A 54 -21.49 10.23 3.04
C MET A 54 -20.96 11.22 4.09
N LEU A 55 -19.73 10.98 4.57
CA LEU A 55 -18.97 11.98 5.33
C LEU A 55 -18.70 13.22 4.47
N ASP A 56 -18.38 14.35 5.11
CA ASP A 56 -18.12 15.63 4.44
C ASP A 56 -16.96 15.56 3.41
N ALA A 57 -16.14 14.50 3.46
CA ALA A 57 -15.17 14.12 2.43
C ALA A 57 -14.97 12.60 2.38
N ASN A 58 -14.64 12.06 1.20
CA ASN A 58 -14.23 10.66 1.06
C ASN A 58 -12.82 10.46 1.64
N PRO A 59 -12.62 9.59 2.64
CA PRO A 59 -11.29 9.32 3.19
C PRO A 59 -10.34 8.82 2.09
N PRO A 60 -9.11 9.35 1.99
CA PRO A 60 -8.18 8.99 0.93
C PRO A 60 -7.74 7.53 1.05
N LEU A 61 -7.53 6.87 -0.09
CA LEU A 61 -6.83 5.59 -0.15
C LEU A 61 -5.35 5.91 -0.34
N SER A 62 -4.70 6.29 0.76
CA SER A 62 -3.29 6.66 0.77
C SER A 62 -2.38 5.45 0.76
N ILE A 63 -1.08 5.72 0.61
CA ILE A 63 -0.02 4.74 0.74
C ILE A 63 0.10 4.16 2.16
N CYS A 64 -0.64 4.70 3.13
CA CYS A 64 -0.81 4.13 4.47
C CYS A 64 -2.14 4.65 5.05
N PRO A 65 -3.29 4.03 4.71
CA PRO A 65 -4.59 4.58 5.08
C PRO A 65 -4.75 4.73 6.60
N GLU A 66 -5.24 5.90 7.03
CA GLU A 66 -5.20 6.32 8.43
C GLU A 66 -6.57 6.20 9.10
N SER A 67 -6.63 5.47 10.22
CA SER A 67 -7.85 5.38 11.05
C SER A 67 -8.31 6.76 11.56
N ALA A 68 -7.36 7.68 11.82
CA ALA A 68 -7.65 9.05 12.27
C ALA A 68 -8.51 9.85 11.28
N ARG A 69 -8.47 9.48 9.98
CA ARG A 69 -9.22 10.13 8.90
C ARG A 69 -10.49 9.36 8.51
N SER A 70 -10.99 8.52 9.41
CA SER A 70 -12.21 7.71 9.22
C SER A 70 -12.16 6.78 8.00
N PHE A 71 -10.98 6.29 7.65
CA PHE A 71 -10.84 5.33 6.54
C PHE A 71 -11.68 4.07 6.80
N PRO A 72 -12.56 3.64 5.87
CA PRO A 72 -13.56 2.61 6.14
C PRO A 72 -13.04 1.17 6.04
N GLY A 73 -11.80 0.97 5.57
CA GLY A 73 -11.17 -0.35 5.42
C GLY A 73 -10.05 -0.62 6.42
N GLN A 74 -9.18 -1.58 6.11
CA GLN A 74 -7.98 -1.86 6.88
C GLN A 74 -6.99 -0.69 6.80
N PRO A 75 -6.57 -0.11 7.94
CA PRO A 75 -5.56 0.94 7.93
C PRO A 75 -4.18 0.37 7.55
N GLY A 76 -3.34 1.19 6.93
CA GLY A 76 -1.96 0.82 6.59
C GLY A 76 -1.05 0.71 7.81
N MET A 77 -1.48 1.22 8.96
CA MET A 77 -0.72 1.18 10.20
C MET A 77 -1.63 1.05 11.43
N ARG A 78 -1.19 0.27 12.41
CA ARG A 78 -1.81 0.18 13.74
C ARG A 78 -0.74 0.19 14.82
N LEU A 79 -0.80 1.20 15.69
CA LEU A 79 0.14 1.41 16.77
C LEU A 79 -0.60 1.46 18.11
N ARG A 80 0.07 1.03 19.17
CA ARG A 80 -0.37 1.18 20.56
C ARG A 80 0.71 1.81 21.41
N ALA A 81 0.31 2.56 22.43
CA ALA A 81 1.24 3.08 23.42
C ALA A 81 1.85 1.93 24.22
N ALA A 82 3.15 2.02 24.54
CA ALA A 82 3.87 0.94 25.22
C ALA A 82 3.52 0.81 26.70
N ASP A 83 3.06 1.88 27.34
CA ASP A 83 2.77 1.98 28.78
C ASP A 83 1.40 1.41 29.15
N ASP A 84 0.35 1.76 28.40
CA ASP A 84 -1.03 1.37 28.71
C ASP A 84 -1.73 0.60 27.57
N GLY A 85 -1.06 0.42 26.43
CA GLY A 85 -1.61 -0.31 25.28
C GLY A 85 -2.71 0.42 24.53
N ARG A 86 -2.99 1.70 24.83
CA ARG A 86 -4.04 2.45 24.12
C ARG A 86 -3.71 2.59 22.63
N PRO A 87 -4.69 2.51 21.72
CA PRO A 87 -4.46 2.79 20.31
C PRO A 87 -3.91 4.21 20.10
N LEU A 88 -2.92 4.32 19.23
CA LEU A 88 -2.42 5.60 18.73
C LEU A 88 -2.99 5.82 17.34
N ALA A 89 -3.51 7.03 17.10
CA ALA A 89 -4.04 7.44 15.81
C ALA A 89 -3.29 8.70 15.34
N PRO A 90 -2.10 8.55 14.74
CA PRO A 90 -1.33 9.70 14.29
C PRO A 90 -2.06 10.54 13.24
N ASP A 91 -1.86 11.85 13.31
CA ASP A 91 -2.27 12.83 12.29
C ASP A 91 -1.01 13.34 11.59
N PHE A 92 -0.59 12.63 10.54
CA PHE A 92 0.67 12.87 9.87
C PHE A 92 0.63 14.13 9.00
N ARG A 93 1.65 14.98 9.15
CA ARG A 93 1.87 16.18 8.32
C ARG A 93 3.17 16.04 7.55
N LEU A 94 3.14 16.40 6.26
CA LEU A 94 4.33 16.31 5.41
C LEU A 94 5.43 17.20 5.98
N VAL A 95 6.61 16.62 6.16
CA VAL A 95 7.84 17.32 6.53
C VAL A 95 8.70 17.50 5.30
N GLU A 96 8.83 16.46 4.48
CA GLU A 96 9.71 16.44 3.32
C GLU A 96 9.14 15.54 2.22
N ALA A 97 9.31 15.99 0.98
CA ALA A 97 9.14 15.20 -0.23
C ALA A 97 10.35 15.48 -1.14
N ALA A 98 11.15 14.47 -1.42
CA ALA A 98 12.43 14.60 -2.10
C ALA A 98 12.53 13.65 -3.29
N GLU A 99 12.88 14.18 -4.46
CA GLU A 99 13.34 13.38 -5.60
C GLU A 99 14.81 13.01 -5.35
N GLU A 100 15.08 11.75 -5.06
CA GLU A 100 16.42 11.26 -4.69
C GLU A 100 17.28 10.87 -5.90
N GLY A 101 16.70 10.95 -7.10
CA GLY A 101 17.35 10.61 -8.35
C GLY A 101 16.32 10.22 -9.42
N PRO A 102 16.79 9.83 -10.63
CA PRO A 102 15.90 9.40 -11.70
C PRO A 102 15.02 8.23 -11.25
N GLY A 103 13.69 8.42 -11.32
CA GLY A 103 12.72 7.38 -10.97
C GLY A 103 12.68 7.04 -9.48
N GLN A 104 13.11 7.94 -8.58
CA GLN A 104 13.12 7.71 -7.14
C GLN A 104 12.55 8.91 -6.37
N VAL A 105 11.65 8.63 -5.43
CA VAL A 105 11.08 9.64 -4.54
C VAL A 105 10.97 9.10 -3.12
N ALA A 106 11.26 9.95 -2.15
CA ALA A 106 11.07 9.69 -0.74
C ALA A 106 10.18 10.76 -0.10
N PHE A 107 9.42 10.34 0.90
CA PHE A 107 8.54 11.20 1.65
C PHE A 107 8.74 10.94 3.14
N LEU A 108 8.63 12.00 3.93
CA LEU A 108 8.64 11.95 5.39
C LEU A 108 7.48 12.78 5.92
N TRP A 109 6.67 12.15 6.76
CA TRP A 109 5.62 12.81 7.52
C TRP A 109 5.86 12.66 9.02
N ARG A 110 5.34 13.61 9.80
CA ARG A 110 5.43 13.60 11.25
C ARG A 110 4.13 14.02 11.91
N ASP A 111 3.78 13.32 12.97
CA ASP A 111 2.86 13.79 13.99
C ASP A 111 3.70 14.31 15.18
N ALA A 112 3.75 15.64 15.31
CA ALA A 112 4.51 16.28 16.37
C ALA A 112 3.88 16.07 17.77
N SER A 113 2.56 15.84 17.85
CA SER A 113 1.86 15.64 19.11
C SER A 113 2.15 14.27 19.73
N LEU A 114 2.28 13.25 18.87
CA LEU A 114 2.62 11.89 19.29
C LEU A 114 4.13 11.62 19.26
N GLY A 115 4.92 12.44 18.57
CA GLY A 115 6.35 12.22 18.38
C GLY A 115 6.63 11.00 17.50
N VAL A 116 5.83 10.81 16.44
CA VAL A 116 5.94 9.69 15.50
C VAL A 116 6.15 10.24 14.09
N ALA A 117 7.04 9.61 13.32
CA ALA A 117 7.29 9.90 11.93
C ALA A 117 7.06 8.65 11.08
N TYR A 118 6.44 8.84 9.91
CA TYR A 118 6.25 7.82 8.89
C TYR A 118 7.01 8.24 7.64
N GLY A 119 7.82 7.34 7.11
CA GLY A 119 8.52 7.54 5.87
C GLY A 119 8.17 6.48 4.84
N ALA A 120 8.17 6.88 3.57
CA ALA A 120 7.96 5.99 2.44
C ALA A 120 8.92 6.33 1.30
N ARG A 121 9.40 5.31 0.61
CA ARG A 121 10.29 5.45 -0.54
C ARG A 121 9.78 4.61 -1.69
N PHE A 122 9.82 5.18 -2.88
CA PHE A 122 9.47 4.53 -4.14
C PHE A 122 10.62 4.67 -5.13
N ALA A 123 10.92 3.59 -5.85
CA ALA A 123 11.92 3.57 -6.88
C ALA A 123 11.46 2.69 -8.05
N ILE A 124 11.82 3.06 -9.28
CA ILE A 124 11.75 2.13 -10.42
C ILE A 124 13.17 1.61 -10.68
N ASP A 125 13.34 0.30 -10.55
CA ASP A 125 14.60 -0.35 -10.92
C ASP A 125 14.76 -0.38 -12.43
N ALA A 126 15.84 0.21 -12.94
CA ALA A 126 16.04 0.41 -14.37
C ALA A 126 16.37 -0.88 -15.15
N GLU A 127 16.80 -1.95 -14.47
CA GLU A 127 17.16 -3.23 -15.09
C GLU A 127 15.96 -4.17 -15.17
N THR A 128 15.25 -4.32 -14.06
CA THR A 128 14.12 -5.23 -13.88
C THR A 128 12.78 -4.59 -14.21
N HIS A 129 12.71 -3.25 -14.27
CA HIS A 129 11.50 -2.47 -14.42
C HIS A 129 10.51 -2.64 -13.25
N MET A 130 10.96 -3.11 -12.08
CA MET A 130 10.08 -3.25 -10.92
C MET A 130 9.94 -1.92 -10.18
N ILE A 131 8.72 -1.62 -9.72
CA ILE A 131 8.49 -0.59 -8.73
C ILE A 131 8.77 -1.19 -7.36
N GLU A 132 9.79 -0.67 -6.70
CA GLU A 132 10.09 -0.97 -5.31
C GLU A 132 9.44 0.08 -4.41
N ALA A 133 8.77 -0.39 -3.36
CA ALA A 133 8.14 0.48 -2.36
C ALA A 133 8.45 -0.06 -0.96
N ARG A 134 8.91 0.81 -0.07
CA ARG A 134 9.15 0.48 1.34
C ARG A 134 8.69 1.58 2.26
N ALA A 135 8.31 1.22 3.48
CA ALA A 135 7.88 2.15 4.51
C ALA A 135 8.64 1.91 5.82
N TRP A 136 8.78 2.96 6.61
CA TRP A 136 9.34 2.87 7.94
C TRP A 136 8.62 3.81 8.89
N LEU A 137 8.73 3.50 10.18
CA LEU A 137 8.25 4.30 11.27
C LEU A 137 9.39 4.60 12.23
N GLU A 138 9.42 5.83 12.73
CA GLU A 138 10.29 6.24 13.81
C GLU A 138 9.46 6.91 14.90
N SER A 139 9.77 6.65 16.17
CA SER A 139 9.08 7.27 17.29
C SER A 139 10.06 7.71 18.38
N GLU A 140 9.79 8.86 18.98
CA GLU A 140 10.63 9.42 20.07
C GLU A 140 10.58 8.59 21.34
N ARG A 141 9.47 7.87 21.54
CA ARG A 141 9.26 6.93 22.65
C ARG A 141 8.90 5.55 22.10
N PRO A 142 9.25 4.45 22.79
CA PRO A 142 8.85 3.12 22.35
C PRO A 142 7.33 3.01 22.17
N VAL A 143 6.91 2.39 21.08
CA VAL A 143 5.51 2.05 20.77
C VAL A 143 5.40 0.58 20.42
N LEU A 144 4.20 0.01 20.54
CA LEU A 144 3.89 -1.34 20.10
C LEU A 144 3.33 -1.29 18.68
N LEU A 145 3.90 -2.10 17.79
CA LEU A 145 3.44 -2.22 16.40
C LEU A 145 2.54 -3.44 16.23
N ASP A 146 1.28 -3.21 15.84
CA ASP A 146 0.36 -4.30 15.49
C ASP A 146 0.31 -4.54 13.97
N TRP A 147 0.58 -3.52 13.17
CA TRP A 147 0.64 -3.59 11.70
C TRP A 147 1.36 -2.38 11.12
N LEU A 148 2.25 -2.61 10.16
CA LEU A 148 2.78 -1.61 9.24
C LEU A 148 2.77 -2.25 7.86
N ALA A 149 1.99 -1.69 6.95
CA ALA A 149 2.01 -2.06 5.56
C ALA A 149 3.25 -1.46 4.89
N ALA A 150 3.93 -2.23 4.05
CA ALA A 150 4.63 -1.65 2.91
C ALA A 150 3.63 -0.77 2.13
N PRO A 151 4.07 0.31 1.48
CA PRO A 151 3.16 1.31 0.93
C PRO A 151 1.98 0.67 0.21
N VAL A 152 0.77 1.04 0.61
CA VAL A 152 -0.49 0.46 0.13
C VAL A 152 -0.74 0.90 -1.31
N PHE A 153 -1.12 -0.06 -2.16
CA PHE A 153 -1.47 0.20 -3.55
C PHE A 153 -2.96 -0.05 -3.80
N PRO A 154 -3.61 0.79 -4.63
CA PRO A 154 -4.93 0.48 -5.14
C PRO A 154 -4.84 -0.72 -6.11
N ALA A 155 -5.85 -1.59 -6.08
CA ALA A 155 -6.00 -2.59 -7.12
C ALA A 155 -6.80 -2.00 -8.31
N PRO A 156 -6.52 -2.43 -9.55
CA PRO A 156 -7.30 -2.03 -10.73
C PRO A 156 -8.79 -2.36 -10.57
N GLN A 157 -9.65 -1.39 -10.83
CA GLN A 157 -11.10 -1.53 -10.66
C GLN A 157 -11.75 -2.43 -11.70
N GLU A 158 -11.14 -2.52 -12.87
CA GLU A 158 -11.56 -3.39 -13.96
C GLU A 158 -11.29 -4.88 -13.68
N ALA A 159 -10.41 -5.21 -12.72
CA ALA A 159 -10.08 -6.60 -12.42
C ALA A 159 -11.29 -7.35 -11.87
N VAL A 160 -11.47 -8.59 -12.33
CA VAL A 160 -12.59 -9.45 -11.90
C VAL A 160 -12.13 -10.44 -10.84
N ASP A 161 -10.89 -10.88 -10.95
CA ASP A 161 -10.28 -11.89 -10.12
C ASP A 161 -8.90 -11.46 -9.64
N MET A 162 -8.44 -12.17 -8.62
CA MET A 162 -7.09 -12.13 -8.10
C MET A 162 -6.55 -13.55 -8.07
N ILE A 163 -5.24 -13.70 -8.24
CA ILE A 163 -4.54 -14.97 -8.18
C ILE A 163 -3.50 -14.85 -7.08
N ASP A 164 -3.73 -15.56 -5.99
CA ASP A 164 -2.72 -15.82 -4.97
C ASP A 164 -2.26 -17.28 -5.05
N PHE A 165 -1.38 -17.68 -4.15
CA PHE A 165 -0.77 -18.99 -4.18
C PHE A 165 -1.01 -19.73 -2.87
N ALA A 166 -1.35 -21.01 -3.00
CA ALA A 166 -1.40 -21.97 -1.91
C ALA A 166 -0.39 -23.10 -2.20
N GLY A 167 -0.33 -24.07 -1.31
CA GLY A 167 0.48 -25.25 -1.53
C GLY A 167 0.73 -26.01 -0.25
N ARG A 168 1.64 -26.97 -0.36
CA ARG A 168 2.16 -27.78 0.73
C ARG A 168 3.51 -28.35 0.30
N TRP A 169 4.24 -28.95 1.23
CA TRP A 169 5.45 -29.68 0.88
C TRP A 169 5.17 -30.74 -0.21
N CYS A 170 6.01 -30.75 -1.25
CA CYS A 170 5.85 -31.54 -2.48
C CYS A 170 4.60 -31.19 -3.32
N GLY A 171 4.13 -29.95 -3.22
CA GLY A 171 2.94 -29.43 -3.88
C GLY A 171 2.87 -27.91 -3.77
N GLU A 172 4.00 -27.24 -3.99
CA GLU A 172 4.19 -25.80 -3.88
C GLU A 172 3.50 -25.03 -5.01
N PHE A 173 3.34 -23.70 -4.81
CA PHE A 173 2.94 -22.73 -5.84
C PHE A 173 1.65 -23.08 -6.61
N GLN A 174 0.66 -23.64 -5.92
CA GLN A 174 -0.65 -23.92 -6.52
C GLN A 174 -1.41 -22.60 -6.67
N PRO A 175 -1.69 -22.12 -7.89
CA PRO A 175 -2.40 -20.87 -8.09
C PRO A 175 -3.85 -21.02 -7.64
N VAL A 176 -4.32 -20.05 -6.87
CA VAL A 176 -5.69 -19.97 -6.38
C VAL A 176 -6.30 -18.68 -6.93
N ARG A 177 -7.15 -18.85 -7.94
CA ARG A 177 -7.91 -17.77 -8.55
C ARG A 177 -9.22 -17.57 -7.79
N SER A 178 -9.42 -16.37 -7.27
CA SER A 178 -10.63 -15.98 -6.52
C SER A 178 -11.21 -14.70 -7.09
N PRO A 179 -12.55 -14.54 -7.18
CA PRO A 179 -13.14 -13.27 -7.56
C PRO A 179 -12.87 -12.21 -6.48
N TRP A 180 -12.88 -10.94 -6.87
CA TRP A 180 -13.04 -9.86 -5.89
C TRP A 180 -14.42 -9.95 -5.23
N SER A 181 -14.47 -9.63 -3.94
CA SER A 181 -15.70 -9.57 -3.16
C SER A 181 -15.56 -8.49 -2.09
N ALA A 182 -16.63 -7.74 -1.85
CA ALA A 182 -16.71 -6.78 -0.76
C ALA A 182 -16.20 -7.38 0.57
N GLY A 183 -15.33 -6.63 1.24
CA GLY A 183 -14.62 -7.07 2.43
C GLY A 183 -13.20 -7.56 2.13
N ILE A 184 -12.64 -8.34 3.06
CA ILE A 184 -11.20 -8.62 3.13
C ILE A 184 -10.91 -10.07 2.78
N ARG A 185 -9.93 -10.26 1.89
CA ARG A 185 -9.17 -11.51 1.75
C ARG A 185 -7.82 -11.34 2.44
N LEU A 186 -7.56 -12.18 3.43
CA LEU A 186 -6.31 -12.20 4.20
C LEU A 186 -5.51 -13.47 3.92
N ARG A 187 -4.22 -13.33 3.63
CA ARG A 187 -3.23 -14.39 3.81
C ARG A 187 -2.34 -14.00 4.98
N ASP A 188 -2.27 -14.84 6.00
CA ASP A 188 -1.44 -14.59 7.19
C ASP A 188 -0.49 -15.78 7.39
N ASN A 189 0.81 -15.51 7.29
CA ASN A 189 1.86 -16.48 7.54
C ASN A 189 2.59 -16.15 8.83
N ARG A 190 2.24 -16.88 9.89
CA ARG A 190 2.78 -16.69 11.24
C ARG A 190 4.00 -17.55 11.54
N THR A 191 4.51 -18.29 10.54
CA THR A 191 5.50 -19.37 10.76
C THR A 191 6.95 -18.88 10.84
N GLY A 192 7.18 -17.56 10.86
CA GLY A 192 8.52 -16.96 10.97
C GLY A 192 9.42 -17.16 9.73
N ARG A 193 8.93 -17.82 8.69
CA ARG A 193 9.59 -18.06 7.41
C ARG A 193 8.58 -18.06 6.28
N THR A 194 9.00 -17.86 5.04
CA THR A 194 8.18 -18.22 3.88
C THR A 194 8.00 -19.75 3.82
N GLY A 195 6.81 -20.16 3.39
CA GLY A 195 6.38 -21.56 3.41
C GLY A 195 5.82 -21.99 2.06
N HIS A 196 5.70 -23.30 1.88
CA HIS A 196 5.11 -23.91 0.69
C HIS A 196 3.64 -23.49 0.47
N GLU A 197 2.99 -23.14 1.58
CA GLU A 197 1.61 -22.73 1.74
C GLU A 197 1.39 -21.20 1.59
N HIS A 198 2.45 -20.39 1.69
CA HIS A 198 2.39 -18.93 1.80
C HIS A 198 3.51 -18.27 0.97
N PHE A 199 3.34 -18.26 -0.35
CA PHE A 199 4.17 -17.44 -1.22
C PHE A 199 3.69 -15.98 -1.17
N PRO A 200 4.53 -15.00 -0.80
CA PRO A 200 4.13 -13.60 -0.64
C PRO A 200 3.99 -12.91 -2.00
N ALA A 201 3.00 -13.32 -2.78
CA ALA A 201 2.72 -12.72 -4.08
C ALA A 201 1.22 -12.70 -4.40
N LEU A 202 0.83 -11.69 -5.17
CA LEU A 202 -0.51 -11.51 -5.69
C LEU A 202 -0.40 -11.10 -7.15
N ILE A 203 -1.22 -11.71 -8.01
CA ILE A 203 -1.42 -11.24 -9.38
C ILE A 203 -2.87 -10.79 -9.50
N VAL A 204 -3.09 -9.60 -10.05
CA VAL A 204 -4.41 -9.01 -10.29
C VAL A 204 -4.55 -8.83 -11.81
N PRO A 205 -5.15 -9.80 -12.51
CA PRO A 205 -5.38 -9.69 -13.95
C PRO A 205 -6.46 -8.65 -14.25
N GLY A 206 -6.18 -7.79 -15.23
CA GLY A 206 -7.20 -6.93 -15.81
C GLY A 206 -8.29 -7.74 -16.52
N ARG A 207 -9.45 -7.13 -16.76
CA ARG A 207 -10.56 -7.79 -17.45
C ARG A 207 -10.13 -8.38 -18.79
N GLY A 208 -10.33 -9.68 -18.96
CA GLY A 208 -9.99 -10.38 -20.21
C GLY A 208 -8.50 -10.67 -20.41
N ALA A 209 -7.65 -10.40 -19.41
CA ALA A 209 -6.25 -10.77 -19.47
C ALA A 209 -6.07 -12.29 -19.58
N THR A 210 -5.14 -12.69 -20.43
CA THR A 210 -4.73 -14.08 -20.68
C THR A 210 -3.23 -14.20 -20.41
N ASN A 211 -2.68 -15.40 -20.51
CA ASN A 211 -1.23 -15.61 -20.31
C ASN A 211 -0.35 -14.86 -21.32
N THR A 212 -0.91 -14.35 -22.43
CA THR A 212 -0.14 -13.73 -23.51
C THR A 212 -0.69 -12.38 -23.97
N ALA A 213 -1.75 -11.86 -23.33
CA ALA A 213 -2.38 -10.61 -23.74
C ALA A 213 -3.16 -9.95 -22.58
N GLY A 214 -3.26 -8.62 -22.62
CA GLY A 214 -3.90 -7.83 -21.57
C GLY A 214 -2.93 -7.40 -20.46
N ASN A 215 -3.43 -6.63 -19.51
CA ASN A 215 -2.65 -6.09 -18.39
C ASN A 215 -2.85 -6.96 -17.15
N ALA A 216 -1.80 -7.10 -16.34
CA ALA A 216 -1.88 -7.69 -15.01
C ALA A 216 -0.92 -6.93 -14.08
N TRP A 217 -1.36 -6.75 -12.84
CA TRP A 217 -0.57 -6.10 -11.80
C TRP A 217 -0.10 -7.17 -10.83
N ALA A 218 1.22 -7.28 -10.67
CA ALA A 218 1.82 -8.30 -9.81
C ALA A 218 2.51 -7.62 -8.62
N PHE A 219 2.29 -8.19 -7.45
CA PHE A 219 2.90 -7.78 -6.20
C PHE A 219 3.75 -8.91 -5.68
N HIS A 220 4.89 -8.58 -5.12
CA HIS A 220 5.70 -9.48 -4.32
C HIS A 220 6.19 -8.73 -3.09
N TYR A 221 6.06 -9.34 -1.92
CA TYR A 221 6.64 -8.78 -0.71
C TYR A 221 8.01 -9.44 -0.46
N GLY A 222 9.07 -8.63 -0.58
CA GLY A 222 10.47 -9.04 -0.54
C GLY A 222 10.96 -9.46 0.85
N TRP A 223 10.20 -10.30 1.54
CA TRP A 223 10.46 -10.75 2.90
C TRP A 223 10.43 -12.27 2.99
N SER A 224 11.43 -12.84 3.67
CA SER A 224 11.56 -14.29 3.85
C SER A 224 11.01 -14.81 5.17
N GLY A 225 10.48 -13.93 6.02
CA GLY A 225 9.89 -14.27 7.32
C GLY A 225 8.35 -14.39 7.29
N GLY A 226 7.75 -14.31 8.48
CA GLY A 226 6.30 -14.22 8.61
C GLY A 226 5.77 -12.93 7.99
N HIS A 227 4.70 -13.02 7.21
CA HIS A 227 4.11 -11.89 6.48
C HIS A 227 2.58 -11.99 6.41
N GLY A 228 1.94 -10.86 6.16
CA GLY A 228 0.53 -10.75 5.84
C GLY A 228 0.31 -10.15 4.45
N MET A 229 -0.78 -10.55 3.78
CA MET A 229 -1.33 -9.89 2.61
C MET A 229 -2.79 -9.58 2.86
N VAL A 230 -3.18 -8.33 2.66
CA VAL A 230 -4.58 -7.87 2.68
C VAL A 230 -4.96 -7.48 1.26
N ALA A 231 -5.97 -8.11 0.69
CA ALA A 231 -6.65 -7.66 -0.50
C ALA A 231 -8.10 -7.34 -0.12
N GLU A 232 -8.49 -6.06 -0.16
CA GLU A 232 -9.78 -5.61 0.36
C GLU A 232 -10.52 -4.77 -0.68
N GLU A 233 -11.82 -5.05 -0.84
CA GLU A 233 -12.77 -4.17 -1.54
C GLU A 233 -13.58 -3.40 -0.49
N LEU A 234 -13.44 -2.07 -0.51
CA LEU A 234 -14.07 -1.13 0.41
C LEU A 234 -15.58 -0.98 0.12
N PRO A 235 -16.37 -0.46 1.07
CA PRO A 235 -17.81 -0.21 0.86
C PRO A 235 -18.12 0.75 -0.30
N ASP A 236 -17.19 1.63 -0.65
CA ASP A 236 -17.30 2.54 -1.81
C ASP A 236 -16.77 1.95 -3.12
N GLY A 237 -16.41 0.66 -3.10
CA GLY A 237 -15.93 -0.09 -4.25
C GLY A 237 -14.44 0.10 -4.57
N ARG A 238 -13.73 1.03 -3.91
CA ARG A 238 -12.27 1.10 -4.03
C ARG A 238 -11.62 -0.18 -3.52
N ARG A 239 -10.48 -0.54 -4.09
CA ARG A 239 -9.76 -1.76 -3.72
C ARG A 239 -8.35 -1.42 -3.29
N GLN A 240 -7.88 -2.09 -2.25
CA GLN A 240 -6.52 -1.94 -1.75
C GLN A 240 -5.80 -3.28 -1.62
N VAL A 241 -4.49 -3.23 -1.81
CA VAL A 241 -3.56 -4.32 -1.55
C VAL A 241 -2.51 -3.84 -0.57
N GLN A 242 -2.34 -4.60 0.52
CA GLN A 242 -1.30 -4.36 1.52
C GLN A 242 -0.47 -5.62 1.70
N PHE A 243 0.83 -5.42 1.92
CA PHE A 243 1.72 -6.44 2.44
C PHE A 243 2.47 -5.89 3.65
N GLY A 244 2.89 -6.75 4.55
CA GLY A 244 3.68 -6.36 5.72
C GLY A 244 4.16 -7.58 6.49
N HIS A 245 5.01 -7.37 7.49
CA HIS A 245 5.36 -8.42 8.44
C HIS A 245 4.11 -8.96 9.14
N ALA A 246 4.14 -10.25 9.51
CA ALA A 246 2.98 -10.87 10.15
C ALA A 246 2.59 -10.11 11.45
N PRO A 247 1.29 -9.94 11.74
CA PRO A 247 0.86 -9.29 12.97
C PRO A 247 1.36 -10.02 14.22
N GLY A 248 1.92 -9.26 15.16
CA GLY A 248 2.47 -9.78 16.41
C GLY A 248 3.86 -10.42 16.29
N THR A 249 4.58 -10.17 15.19
CA THR A 249 6.00 -10.54 15.06
C THR A 249 6.88 -9.62 15.92
N GLU A 250 6.55 -8.32 15.95
CA GLU A 250 7.19 -7.32 16.81
C GLU A 250 6.53 -7.30 18.18
N THR A 251 7.02 -8.13 19.10
CA THR A 251 6.40 -8.30 20.43
C THR A 251 6.90 -7.29 21.47
N ALA A 252 8.03 -6.63 21.21
CA ALA A 252 8.63 -5.65 22.11
C ALA A 252 8.28 -4.22 21.68
N PRO A 253 8.12 -3.27 22.62
CA PRO A 253 8.07 -1.87 22.27
C PRO A 253 9.39 -1.41 21.65
N LEU A 254 9.34 -0.81 20.46
CA LEU A 254 10.51 -0.28 19.74
C LEU A 254 10.26 1.17 19.31
N THR A 255 11.35 1.85 18.97
CA THR A 255 11.33 3.23 18.44
C THR A 255 11.48 3.30 16.92
N ARG A 256 11.67 2.15 16.26
CA ARG A 256 11.84 2.07 14.82
C ARG A 256 11.30 0.76 14.28
N PHE A 257 10.61 0.85 13.15
CA PHE A 257 10.08 -0.29 12.40
C PHE A 257 10.28 -0.03 10.90
N GLU A 258 10.42 -1.10 10.11
CA GLU A 258 10.55 -1.04 8.65
C GLU A 258 9.86 -2.26 8.04
N THR A 259 9.44 -2.14 6.79
CA THR A 259 8.73 -3.18 6.03
C THR A 259 9.64 -3.93 5.09
#